data_AF-A0A6L5Z348-F1
#
_entry.id   AF-A0A6L5Z348-F1
#
_cell.length_a   1.000
_cell.length_b   1.000
_cell.length_c   1.000
_cell.angle_alpha   90.00
_cell.angle_beta   90.00
_cell.angle_gamma   90.00
#
_symmetry.space_group_name_H-M   'P 1'
#
loop_
_entity.id
_entity.type
_entity.pdbx_description
1 polymer ?
#
loop_
_entity_poly.entity_id
_entity_poly.type
_entity_poly.pdbx_seq_one_letter_code
_entity_poly.pdbx_strand_id
1 'polypeptide(L)'
;MAEVLLLQESPNPPFAISLTNHGAEHCIVLEDRWIVADEDVLQSVKGILSSRISSPVILLNACGSLRLGDSCVPKKYSVAAALAESGANVIGPMRIVPIFPGLASLFSTLILSGEPLGRIVNALNFHIEEAYGERGAYHLLGDPTFALGSDTVVALLPKEPKSYTQDICPVQKSVAALEACINLFEVLDRCGAWDAGSKAAMESVFEAHRTGVLSTRAKHAILDSPDSVTILKDYLDGAVSHFSTTLVDLVSTCIGAGQWIGSLYAQFSAERDGSWGACARCSDEAITIRFKPFGLGGGHFSRTECDRCGTTIDKIGNHVVDELISVNVTPTELEIFLPKRRVDGIARVLIHRGGLDKGVHWPEEGGIIAFPRDHLGIHGRVTIVALCVSGAELTALYHTIFVPKFLS
;
A
#
# COMPACT_ATOMS: atom_id res chain seq x y z
N MET A 1 -0.72 12.70 26.16
CA MET A 1 -0.29 14.04 26.67
C MET A 1 0.43 14.02 28.03
N ALA A 2 -0.10 13.36 29.08
CA ALA A 2 0.56 13.31 30.40
C ALA A 2 1.84 12.45 30.46
N GLU A 3 1.96 11.42 29.61
CA GLU A 3 3.10 10.47 29.64
C GLU A 3 4.39 11.01 28.98
N VAL A 4 4.28 11.95 28.03
CA VAL A 4 5.43 12.52 27.33
C VAL A 4 6.17 13.57 28.19
N LEU A 5 5.48 14.20 29.15
CA LEU A 5 6.06 15.13 30.12
C LEU A 5 6.91 14.40 31.20
N LEU A 6 6.71 13.09 31.40
CA LEU A 6 7.53 12.28 32.33
C LEU A 6 8.98 12.08 31.86
N LEU A 7 9.24 12.25 30.56
CA LEU A 7 10.54 11.91 29.95
C LEU A 7 11.60 13.01 30.06
N GLN A 8 11.21 14.27 30.28
CA GLN A 8 12.14 15.41 30.24
C GLN A 8 12.41 16.06 31.62
N GLU A 9 11.48 15.95 32.58
CA GLU A 9 11.50 16.80 33.79
C GLU A 9 11.09 16.07 35.09
N SER A 10 10.99 14.73 35.08
CA SER A 10 10.65 14.01 36.32
C SER A 10 11.80 14.10 37.33
N PRO A 11 11.54 14.54 38.59
CA PRO A 11 12.55 14.52 39.65
C PRO A 11 13.02 13.09 39.99
N ASN A 12 12.24 12.08 39.60
CA ASN A 12 12.59 10.67 39.64
C ASN A 12 12.46 10.10 38.22
N PRO A 13 13.52 10.12 37.39
CA PRO A 13 13.45 9.58 36.03
C PRO A 13 13.15 8.07 36.06
N PRO A 14 12.38 7.54 35.11
CA PRO A 14 12.09 6.11 35.03
C PRO A 14 13.38 5.33 34.81
N PHE A 15 13.54 4.21 35.52
CA PHE A 15 14.73 3.36 35.38
C PHE A 15 14.80 2.68 34.00
N ALA A 16 13.65 2.27 33.49
CA ALA A 16 13.52 1.68 32.17
C ALA A 16 12.38 2.34 31.40
N ILE A 17 12.60 2.61 30.12
CA ILE A 17 11.59 3.11 29.19
C ILE A 17 11.42 2.12 28.05
N SER A 18 10.17 1.85 27.65
CA SER A 18 9.87 1.18 26.38
C SER A 18 9.20 2.15 25.43
N LEU A 19 9.84 2.43 24.29
CA LEU A 19 9.32 3.24 23.21
C LEU A 19 8.79 2.31 22.12
N THR A 20 7.47 2.29 21.91
CA THR A 20 6.82 1.40 20.95
C THR A 20 6.08 2.21 19.89
N ASN A 21 6.61 2.25 18.68
CA ASN A 21 5.93 2.79 17.50
C ASN A 21 6.76 2.57 16.23
N HIS A 22 6.27 3.10 15.10
CA HIS A 22 7.08 3.26 13.90
C HIS A 22 8.32 4.13 14.16
N GLY A 23 9.42 3.70 13.57
CA GLY A 23 10.66 4.44 13.59
C GLY A 23 11.62 3.93 12.55
N ALA A 24 12.75 4.59 12.50
CA ALA A 24 13.96 4.26 11.76
C ALA A 24 15.16 4.53 12.68
N GLU A 25 16.37 4.24 12.21
CA GLU A 25 17.58 4.54 12.99
C GLU A 25 17.68 6.01 13.44
N HIS A 26 17.20 6.94 12.62
CA HIS A 26 17.33 8.38 12.88
C HIS A 26 16.13 9.03 13.57
N CYS A 27 15.01 8.33 13.71
CA CYS A 27 13.82 8.90 14.34
C CYS A 27 12.82 7.85 14.84
N ILE A 28 12.03 8.19 15.85
CA ILE A 28 10.91 7.35 16.34
C ILE A 28 9.68 8.24 16.51
N VAL A 29 8.55 7.83 15.94
CA VAL A 29 7.30 8.58 16.05
C VAL A 29 6.63 8.26 17.38
N LEU A 30 6.13 9.26 18.10
CA LEU A 30 5.31 9.10 19.30
C LEU A 30 4.08 9.98 19.16
N GLU A 31 2.92 9.38 18.87
CA GLU A 31 1.67 10.11 18.60
C GLU A 31 1.88 11.23 17.55
N ASP A 32 2.00 12.48 18.00
CA ASP A 32 2.17 13.69 17.20
C ASP A 32 3.60 14.27 17.24
N ARG A 33 4.57 13.55 17.83
CA ARG A 33 5.97 13.99 17.98
C ARG A 33 6.98 13.01 17.43
N TRP A 34 8.19 13.49 17.20
CA TRP A 34 9.33 12.70 16.75
C TRP A 34 10.46 12.72 17.77
N ILE A 35 10.91 11.56 18.23
CA ILE A 35 12.21 11.46 18.91
C ILE A 35 13.28 11.49 17.83
N VAL A 36 14.22 12.43 17.95
CA VAL A 36 15.31 12.65 16.99
C VAL A 36 16.63 12.85 17.73
N ALA A 37 17.76 12.52 17.11
CA ALA A 37 19.07 12.67 17.74
C ALA A 37 19.68 14.08 17.59
N ASP A 38 19.24 14.85 16.59
CA ASP A 38 19.91 16.06 16.12
C ASP A 38 19.00 17.29 16.26
N GLU A 39 19.58 18.40 16.72
CA GLU A 39 18.85 19.65 16.98
C GLU A 39 18.38 20.35 15.69
N ASP A 40 19.10 20.20 14.57
CA ASP A 40 18.68 20.79 13.30
C ASP A 40 17.43 20.09 12.78
N VAL A 41 17.37 18.76 12.95
CA VAL A 41 16.16 17.97 12.64
C VAL A 41 15.01 18.38 13.55
N LEU A 42 15.28 18.58 14.85
CA LEU A 42 14.27 19.03 15.83
C LEU A 42 13.62 20.37 15.44
N GLN A 43 14.34 21.28 14.79
CA GLN A 43 13.77 22.56 14.34
C GLN A 43 12.76 22.38 13.18
N SER A 44 12.88 21.30 12.42
CA SER A 44 12.04 20.99 11.25
C SER A 44 10.81 20.14 11.58
N VAL A 45 10.74 19.55 12.77
CA VAL A 45 9.65 18.67 13.20
C VAL A 45 9.18 19.00 14.61
N LYS A 46 7.93 18.69 14.94
CA LYS A 46 7.49 18.72 16.34
C LYS A 46 8.17 17.55 17.07
N GLY A 47 9.31 17.77 17.73
CA GLY A 47 10.15 16.68 18.21
C GLY A 47 10.58 16.75 19.68
N ILE A 48 11.31 15.72 20.08
CA ILE A 48 11.99 15.55 21.36
C ILE A 48 13.41 15.11 21.03
N LEU A 49 14.40 15.82 21.58
CA LEU A 49 15.79 15.40 21.42
C LEU A 49 16.04 14.15 22.27
N SER A 50 16.56 13.09 21.66
CA SER A 50 16.81 11.82 22.35
C SER A 50 17.79 11.96 23.50
N SER A 51 18.76 12.86 23.40
CA SER A 51 19.71 13.15 24.49
C SER A 51 19.07 13.72 25.75
N ARG A 52 17.82 14.21 25.67
CA ARG A 52 17.03 14.70 26.82
C ARG A 52 16.22 13.59 27.49
N ILE A 53 16.19 12.39 26.93
CA ILE A 53 15.53 11.23 27.53
C ILE A 53 16.52 10.58 28.51
N SER A 54 16.24 10.69 29.81
CA SER A 54 17.09 10.12 30.85
C SER A 54 16.48 8.82 31.38
N SER A 55 17.12 7.69 31.06
CA SER A 55 16.80 6.39 31.63
C SER A 55 17.98 5.43 31.48
N PRO A 56 18.36 4.69 32.53
CA PRO A 56 19.41 3.67 32.46
C PRO A 56 19.19 2.58 31.42
N VAL A 57 17.93 2.23 31.11
CA VAL A 57 17.59 1.19 30.14
C VAL A 57 16.48 1.65 29.21
N ILE A 58 16.67 1.52 27.90
CA ILE A 58 15.68 1.93 26.92
C ILE A 58 15.45 0.81 25.91
N LEU A 59 14.22 0.32 25.82
CA LEU A 59 13.76 -0.54 24.74
C LEU A 59 13.18 0.32 23.61
N LEU A 60 13.76 0.21 22.42
CA LEU A 60 13.26 0.76 21.17
C LEU A 60 12.52 -0.35 20.40
N ASN A 61 11.22 -0.51 20.66
CA ASN A 61 10.34 -1.38 19.88
C ASN A 61 9.88 -0.64 18.61
N ALA A 62 10.86 -0.35 17.74
CA ALA A 62 10.70 0.40 16.50
C ALA A 62 11.64 -0.15 15.42
N CYS A 63 11.14 -0.27 14.18
CA CYS A 63 11.84 -0.90 13.05
C CYS A 63 13.26 -0.37 12.84
N GLY A 64 14.26 -1.25 12.77
CA GLY A 64 15.65 -0.87 12.41
C GLY A 64 16.23 0.27 13.25
N SER A 65 15.85 0.37 14.52
CA SER A 65 16.26 1.48 15.38
C SER A 65 17.68 1.31 15.95
N LEU A 66 18.24 0.09 15.92
CA LEU A 66 19.59 -0.18 16.43
C LEU A 66 20.63 -0.26 15.32
N ARG A 67 21.67 0.57 15.42
CA ARG A 67 22.82 0.59 14.52
C ARG A 67 23.84 -0.48 14.89
N LEU A 68 24.13 -1.45 13.99
CA LEU A 68 25.16 -2.48 14.22
C LEU A 68 26.38 -2.48 13.27
N GLY A 69 26.49 -1.52 12.34
CA GLY A 69 27.73 -1.33 11.58
C GLY A 69 27.54 -0.80 10.16
N ASP A 70 26.58 -1.36 9.42
CA ASP A 70 26.43 -1.10 7.97
C ASP A 70 25.41 0.01 7.64
N SER A 71 25.21 0.96 8.55
CA SER A 71 24.22 2.02 8.35
C SER A 71 24.71 3.14 7.44
N CYS A 72 23.88 3.52 6.48
CA CYS A 72 24.04 4.74 5.69
C CYS A 72 23.68 6.02 6.47
N VAL A 73 23.06 5.89 7.65
CA VAL A 73 22.76 7.02 8.53
C VAL A 73 24.04 7.43 9.24
N PRO A 74 24.47 8.70 9.19
CA PRO A 74 25.58 9.17 10.00
C PRO A 74 25.31 9.00 11.51
N LYS A 75 26.33 8.61 12.30
CA LYS A 75 26.18 8.28 13.73
C LYS A 75 25.46 9.39 14.53
N LYS A 76 25.76 10.65 14.22
CA LYS A 76 25.15 11.83 14.87
C LYS A 76 23.61 11.92 14.73
N TYR A 77 23.05 11.27 13.72
CA TYR A 77 21.60 11.23 13.51
C TYR A 77 20.95 9.99 14.14
N SER A 78 21.71 9.01 14.62
CA SER A 78 21.15 7.77 15.19
C SER A 78 20.59 8.01 16.59
N VAL A 79 19.30 7.73 16.77
CA VAL A 79 18.62 7.83 18.07
C VAL A 79 19.25 6.89 19.09
N ALA A 80 19.49 5.64 18.72
CA ALA A 80 20.13 4.66 19.60
C ALA A 80 21.55 5.07 20.01
N ALA A 81 22.33 5.62 19.06
CA ALA A 81 23.68 6.09 19.37
C ALA A 81 23.66 7.27 20.35
N ALA A 82 22.79 8.26 20.12
CA ALA A 82 22.67 9.41 21.01
C ALA A 82 22.20 9.01 22.42
N LEU A 83 21.26 8.06 22.54
CA LEU A 83 20.83 7.54 23.84
C LEU A 83 21.95 6.79 24.58
N ALA A 84 22.71 5.97 23.86
CA ALA A 84 23.86 5.26 24.45
C ALA A 84 24.99 6.21 24.85
N GLU A 85 25.25 7.26 24.06
CA GLU A 85 26.21 8.32 24.39
C GLU A 85 25.79 9.12 25.63
N SER A 86 24.49 9.28 25.86
CA SER A 86 23.92 9.82 27.11
C SER A 86 24.00 8.84 28.30
N GLY A 87 24.55 7.63 28.13
CA GLY A 87 24.77 6.65 29.19
C GLY A 87 23.67 5.60 29.36
N ALA A 88 22.70 5.51 28.45
CA ALA A 88 21.66 4.48 28.50
C ALA A 88 22.12 3.14 27.91
N ASN A 89 21.59 2.04 28.44
CA ASN A 89 21.64 0.73 27.80
C ASN A 89 20.45 0.62 26.83
N VAL A 90 20.72 0.51 25.53
CA VAL A 90 19.69 0.58 24.49
C VAL A 90 19.45 -0.80 23.89
N ILE A 91 18.22 -1.29 23.96
CA ILE A 91 17.78 -2.53 23.32
C ILE A 91 16.91 -2.16 22.12
N GLY A 92 17.15 -2.76 20.96
CA GLY A 92 16.32 -2.51 19.78
C GLY A 92 16.65 -3.43 18.61
N PRO A 93 15.81 -3.47 17.57
CA PRO A 93 16.05 -4.32 16.42
C PRO A 93 17.13 -3.75 15.48
N MET A 94 18.05 -4.62 15.04
CA MET A 94 19.12 -4.25 14.10
C MET A 94 18.71 -4.13 12.63
N ARG A 95 17.48 -4.57 12.31
CA ARG A 95 16.93 -4.58 10.95
C ARG A 95 15.46 -4.20 11.00
N ILE A 96 14.88 -3.98 9.82
CA ILE A 96 13.44 -3.77 9.70
C ILE A 96 12.74 -5.04 10.18
N VAL A 97 11.98 -4.91 11.26
CA VAL A 97 11.10 -5.94 11.81
C VAL A 97 9.73 -5.34 12.07
N PRO A 98 8.64 -6.11 12.07
CA PRO A 98 7.36 -5.64 12.57
C PRO A 98 7.47 -5.13 14.01
N ILE A 99 6.61 -4.19 14.38
CA ILE A 99 6.41 -3.84 15.78
C ILE A 99 5.64 -5.01 16.41
N PHE A 100 6.20 -5.62 17.45
CA PHE A 100 5.57 -6.77 18.10
C PHE A 100 4.75 -6.29 19.32
N PRO A 101 3.42 -6.45 19.30
CA PRO A 101 2.57 -6.18 20.46
C PRO A 101 2.99 -7.05 21.65
N GLY A 102 2.95 -6.51 22.87
CA GLY A 102 3.29 -7.25 24.08
C GLY A 102 4.78 -7.31 24.43
N LEU A 103 5.71 -6.94 23.53
CA LEU A 103 7.14 -6.87 23.90
C LEU A 103 7.41 -5.88 25.02
N ALA A 104 6.70 -4.75 25.06
CA ALA A 104 6.82 -3.78 26.16
C ALA A 104 6.38 -4.40 27.51
N SER A 105 5.35 -5.25 27.51
CA SER A 105 4.86 -5.97 28.70
C SER A 105 5.87 -7.03 29.16
N LEU A 106 6.36 -7.84 28.21
CA LEU A 106 7.39 -8.84 28.48
C LEU A 106 8.68 -8.19 29.00
N PHE A 107 9.17 -7.15 28.32
CA PHE A 107 10.33 -6.37 28.74
C PHE A 107 10.16 -5.83 30.16
N SER A 108 9.03 -5.20 30.45
CA SER A 108 8.75 -4.69 31.79
C SER A 108 8.78 -5.80 32.83
N THR A 109 8.15 -6.95 32.56
CA THR A 109 8.14 -8.11 33.46
C THR A 109 9.55 -8.62 33.75
N LEU A 110 10.39 -8.75 32.72
CA LEU A 110 11.76 -9.25 32.86
C LEU A 110 12.70 -8.25 33.55
N ILE A 111 12.51 -6.96 33.29
CA ILE A 111 13.20 -5.87 33.98
C ILE A 111 12.85 -5.89 35.47
N LEU A 112 11.55 -6.03 35.80
CA LEU A 112 11.05 -6.09 37.17
C LEU A 112 11.52 -7.35 37.92
N SER A 113 11.74 -8.46 37.22
CA SER A 113 12.27 -9.68 37.83
C SER A 113 13.78 -9.63 38.11
N GLY A 114 14.45 -8.53 37.76
CA GLY A 114 15.89 -8.37 37.99
C GLY A 114 16.77 -9.20 37.05
N GLU A 115 16.25 -9.61 35.88
CA GLU A 115 17.05 -10.35 34.91
C GLU A 115 18.14 -9.44 34.30
N PRO A 116 19.37 -9.94 34.08
CA PRO A 116 20.39 -9.23 33.33
C PRO A 116 19.93 -8.89 31.90
N LEU A 117 20.29 -7.71 31.40
CA LEU A 117 19.84 -7.23 30.08
C LEU A 117 20.12 -8.23 28.94
N GLY A 118 21.25 -8.93 28.97
CA GLY A 118 21.57 -9.96 27.97
C GLY A 118 20.56 -11.11 27.95
N ARG A 119 20.02 -11.51 29.10
CA ARG A 119 18.95 -12.51 29.19
C ARG A 119 17.61 -11.96 28.71
N ILE A 120 17.33 -10.69 29.02
CA ILE A 120 16.13 -10.01 28.54
C ILE A 120 16.10 -10.00 27.02
N VAL A 121 17.20 -9.61 26.35
CA VAL A 121 17.27 -9.62 24.88
C VAL A 121 17.04 -11.02 24.31
N ASN A 122 17.63 -12.05 24.90
CA ASN A 122 17.41 -13.43 24.47
C ASN A 122 15.95 -13.85 24.62
N ALA A 123 15.30 -13.50 25.73
CA ALA A 123 13.90 -13.81 25.99
C ALA A 123 12.96 -13.06 25.02
N LEU A 124 13.24 -11.80 24.71
CA LEU A 124 12.48 -11.04 23.70
C LEU A 124 12.59 -11.71 22.32
N ASN A 125 13.80 -12.09 21.91
CA ASN A 125 14.03 -12.77 20.63
C ASN A 125 13.37 -14.15 20.57
N PHE A 126 13.44 -14.93 21.65
CA PHE A 126 12.78 -16.22 21.76
C PHE A 126 11.25 -16.09 21.68
N HIS A 127 10.67 -15.12 22.39
CA HIS A 127 9.25 -14.84 22.33
C HIS A 127 8.79 -14.44 20.92
N ILE A 128 9.61 -13.66 20.20
CA ILE A 128 9.33 -13.30 18.80
C ILE A 128 9.26 -14.55 17.92
N GLU A 129 10.22 -15.46 18.10
CA GLU A 129 10.27 -16.71 17.35
C GLU A 129 9.08 -17.61 17.65
N GLU A 130 8.73 -17.81 18.93
CA GLU A 130 7.59 -18.65 19.32
C GLU A 130 6.23 -18.06 18.93
N ALA A 131 6.00 -16.78 19.19
CA ALA A 131 4.68 -16.17 19.02
C ALA A 131 4.41 -15.72 17.57
N TYR A 132 5.46 -15.40 16.81
CA TYR A 132 5.33 -14.81 15.46
C TYR A 132 6.01 -15.61 14.36
N GLY A 133 6.81 -16.64 14.67
CA GLY A 133 7.53 -17.43 13.67
C GLY A 133 8.65 -16.64 12.96
N GLU A 134 9.07 -15.51 13.53
CA GLU A 134 10.13 -14.65 12.99
C GLU A 134 11.43 -14.81 13.77
N ARG A 135 12.57 -14.79 13.07
CA ARG A 135 13.87 -14.76 13.76
C ARG A 135 14.02 -13.44 14.52
N GLY A 136 14.23 -13.54 15.83
CA GLY A 136 14.55 -12.43 16.70
C GLY A 136 15.67 -11.56 16.13
N ALA A 137 15.49 -10.24 16.22
CA ALA A 137 16.42 -9.25 15.68
C ALA A 137 16.83 -8.18 16.70
N TYR A 138 16.45 -8.35 17.95
CA TYR A 138 16.77 -7.41 19.02
C TYR A 138 18.20 -7.64 19.50
N HIS A 139 18.91 -6.54 19.67
CA HIS A 139 20.27 -6.50 20.17
C HIS A 139 20.39 -5.46 21.29
N LEU A 140 21.47 -5.56 22.06
CA LEU A 140 21.81 -4.64 23.13
C LEU A 140 23.02 -3.78 22.72
N LEU A 141 22.89 -2.47 22.87
CA LEU A 141 23.98 -1.50 22.90
C LEU A 141 24.16 -1.06 24.37
N GLY A 142 25.06 -1.73 25.09
CA GLY A 142 25.23 -1.55 26.53
C GLY A 142 25.89 -2.74 27.21
N ASP A 143 25.80 -2.80 28.53
CA ASP A 143 26.35 -3.89 29.35
C ASP A 143 25.33 -5.04 29.50
N PRO A 144 25.62 -6.25 28.98
CA PRO A 144 24.71 -7.40 29.07
C PRO A 144 24.53 -7.94 30.49
N THR A 145 25.43 -7.59 31.42
CA THR A 145 25.39 -8.03 32.81
C THR A 145 24.60 -7.10 33.73
N PHE A 146 24.23 -5.92 33.22
CA PHE A 146 23.44 -4.94 33.96
C PHE A 146 22.09 -5.53 34.39
N ALA A 147 21.74 -5.39 35.66
CA ALA A 147 20.50 -5.88 36.26
C ALA A 147 19.99 -4.88 37.31
N LEU A 148 18.68 -4.84 37.51
CA LEU A 148 18.06 -4.01 38.55
C LEU A 148 18.26 -4.61 39.95
N GLY A 149 18.58 -3.73 40.90
CA GLY A 149 18.38 -4.01 42.33
C GLY A 149 16.88 -4.10 42.66
N SER A 150 16.54 -4.90 43.66
CA SER A 150 15.17 -5.35 44.00
C SER A 150 14.22 -4.29 44.59
N ASP A 151 14.44 -3.00 44.35
CA ASP A 151 13.61 -1.95 44.95
C ASP A 151 12.34 -1.67 44.12
N THR A 152 11.28 -1.28 44.83
CA THR A 152 9.89 -1.27 44.34
C THR A 152 9.70 -0.41 43.10
N VAL A 153 9.63 -1.06 41.93
CA VAL A 153 9.38 -0.40 40.65
C VAL A 153 7.87 -0.39 40.36
N VAL A 154 7.33 0.78 40.03
CA VAL A 154 5.97 0.94 39.53
C VAL A 154 6.02 0.87 38.00
N ALA A 155 5.46 -0.19 37.41
CA ALA A 155 5.28 -0.25 35.96
C ALA A 155 3.96 0.41 35.57
N LEU A 156 4.04 1.46 34.74
CA LEU A 156 2.91 1.95 33.96
C LEU A 156 2.81 1.07 32.71
N LEU A 157 2.17 -0.09 32.86
CA LEU A 157 1.86 -0.94 31.72
C LEU A 157 0.66 -0.32 30.98
N PRO A 158 0.74 -0.03 29.67
CA PRO A 158 -0.48 0.11 28.89
C PRO A 158 -1.31 -1.15 29.12
N LYS A 159 -2.62 -1.00 29.40
CA LYS A 159 -3.53 -2.14 29.58
C LYS A 159 -3.26 -3.13 28.46
N GLU A 160 -2.89 -4.36 28.81
CA GLU A 160 -2.76 -5.41 27.81
C GLU A 160 -4.06 -5.44 27.02
N PRO A 161 -4.00 -5.19 25.70
CA PRO A 161 -5.19 -5.31 24.91
C PRO A 161 -5.65 -6.76 25.03
N LYS A 162 -6.91 -6.94 25.40
CA LYS A 162 -7.49 -8.29 25.51
C LYS A 162 -7.23 -9.01 24.19
N SER A 163 -6.47 -10.10 24.25
CA SER A 163 -6.24 -10.98 23.12
C SER A 163 -7.57 -11.58 22.67
N TYR A 164 -8.20 -10.95 21.69
CA TYR A 164 -9.28 -11.55 20.94
C TYR A 164 -8.67 -12.24 19.73
N THR A 165 -8.76 -13.56 19.69
CA THR A 165 -8.52 -14.36 18.48
C THR A 165 -9.73 -14.22 17.57
N GLN A 166 -9.89 -13.06 16.93
CA GLN A 166 -10.92 -12.86 15.90
C GLN A 166 -10.32 -13.07 14.50
N ASP A 167 -11.15 -13.52 13.58
CA ASP A 167 -10.77 -13.73 12.18
C ASP A 167 -10.56 -12.38 11.48
N ILE A 168 -9.31 -11.91 11.47
CA ILE A 168 -8.89 -10.68 10.78
C ILE A 168 -8.67 -10.88 9.28
N CYS A 169 -8.91 -12.08 8.73
CA CYS A 169 -8.74 -12.39 7.31
C CYS A 169 -9.45 -11.40 6.38
N PRO A 170 -10.69 -10.92 6.66
CA PRO A 170 -11.36 -9.94 5.81
C PRO A 170 -10.62 -8.59 5.73
N VAL A 171 -10.10 -8.11 6.87
CA VAL A 171 -9.33 -6.85 6.94
C VAL A 171 -7.99 -7.02 6.21
N GLN A 172 -7.32 -8.17 6.36
CA GLN A 172 -6.08 -8.47 5.64
C GLN A 172 -6.26 -8.48 4.13
N LYS A 173 -7.37 -9.05 3.62
CA LYS A 173 -7.72 -8.99 2.19
C LYS A 173 -7.91 -7.55 1.71
N SER A 174 -8.58 -6.72 2.52
CA SER A 174 -8.83 -5.31 2.20
C SER A 174 -7.51 -4.51 2.18
N VAL A 175 -6.61 -4.78 3.14
CA VAL A 175 -5.26 -4.19 3.17
C VAL A 175 -4.44 -4.58 1.93
N ALA A 176 -4.46 -5.86 1.54
CA ALA A 176 -3.79 -6.32 0.33
C ALA A 176 -4.35 -5.64 -0.93
N ALA A 177 -5.67 -5.41 -0.99
CA ALA A 177 -6.31 -4.68 -2.08
C ALA A 177 -5.88 -3.19 -2.11
N LEU A 178 -5.71 -2.55 -0.95
CA LEU A 178 -5.19 -1.18 -0.86
C LEU A 178 -3.72 -1.09 -1.27
N GLU A 179 -2.88 -2.05 -0.86
CA GLU A 179 -1.48 -2.14 -1.31
C GLU A 179 -1.40 -2.28 -2.84
N ALA A 180 -2.28 -3.09 -3.40
CA ALA A 180 -2.48 -3.21 -4.84
C ALA A 180 -2.84 -1.86 -5.51
N CYS A 181 -3.75 -1.09 -4.92
CA CYS A 181 -4.13 0.24 -5.41
C CYS A 181 -2.95 1.23 -5.37
N ILE A 182 -2.18 1.23 -4.28
CA ILE A 182 -0.99 2.07 -4.11
C ILE A 182 0.03 1.77 -5.21
N ASN A 183 0.33 0.49 -5.44
CA ASN A 183 1.26 0.08 -6.49
C ASN A 183 0.79 0.54 -7.87
N LEU A 184 -0.51 0.39 -8.18
CA LEU A 184 -1.07 0.84 -9.45
C LEU A 184 -0.97 2.37 -9.61
N PHE A 185 -1.25 3.12 -8.54
CA PHE A 185 -1.08 4.57 -8.54
C PHE A 185 0.36 4.99 -8.79
N GLU A 186 1.33 4.42 -8.08
CA GLU A 186 2.74 4.81 -8.23
C GLU A 186 3.24 4.61 -9.66
N VAL A 187 2.74 3.59 -10.36
CA VAL A 187 3.05 3.38 -11.77
C VAL A 187 2.44 4.48 -12.65
N LEU A 188 1.21 4.89 -12.36
CA LEU A 188 0.50 5.94 -13.09
C LEU A 188 0.99 7.36 -12.74
N ASP A 189 1.47 7.63 -11.52
CA ASP A 189 1.94 8.95 -11.06
C ASP A 189 3.16 9.45 -11.80
N ARG A 190 4.05 8.53 -12.15
CA ARG A 190 5.18 8.84 -13.02
C ARG A 190 4.75 9.27 -14.42
N CYS A 191 3.51 9.00 -14.82
CA CYS A 191 2.95 9.39 -16.10
C CYS A 191 2.39 10.83 -16.13
N GLY A 192 2.34 11.52 -14.98
CA GLY A 192 2.03 12.95 -14.90
C GLY A 192 0.58 13.34 -15.27
N ALA A 193 -0.35 12.37 -15.28
CA ALA A 193 -1.73 12.59 -15.74
C ALA A 193 -2.72 12.99 -14.63
N TRP A 194 -2.26 13.16 -13.38
CA TRP A 194 -3.17 13.30 -12.23
C TRP A 194 -3.59 14.73 -11.95
N ASP A 195 -4.90 14.94 -11.83
CA ASP A 195 -5.49 16.15 -11.28
C ASP A 195 -5.49 16.16 -9.74
N ALA A 196 -5.93 17.28 -9.16
CA ALA A 196 -6.00 17.45 -7.71
C ALA A 196 -6.98 16.46 -7.03
N GLY A 197 -8.08 16.11 -7.71
CA GLY A 197 -9.06 15.16 -7.19
C GLY A 197 -8.48 13.76 -7.04
N SER A 198 -7.64 13.35 -7.99
CA SER A 198 -6.99 12.06 -7.97
C SER A 198 -5.90 11.94 -6.91
N LYS A 199 -5.17 13.03 -6.65
CA LYS A 199 -4.20 13.08 -5.55
C LYS A 199 -4.88 12.97 -4.18
N ALA A 200 -6.04 13.62 -3.99
CA ALA A 200 -6.81 13.52 -2.75
C ALA A 200 -7.35 12.08 -2.52
N ALA A 201 -7.84 11.41 -3.58
CA ALA A 201 -8.25 10.02 -3.49
C ALA A 201 -7.09 9.11 -3.04
N MET A 202 -5.87 9.40 -3.47
CA MET A 202 -4.68 8.67 -3.05
C MET A 202 -4.27 8.87 -1.61
N GLU A 203 -4.30 10.11 -1.12
CA GLU A 203 -4.05 10.38 0.30
C GLU A 203 -5.02 9.57 1.18
N SER A 204 -6.29 9.45 0.75
CA SER A 204 -7.27 8.60 1.42
C SER A 204 -6.91 7.10 1.37
N VAL A 205 -6.38 6.59 0.25
CA VAL A 205 -5.91 5.20 0.15
C VAL A 205 -4.71 4.95 1.04
N PHE A 206 -3.72 5.84 1.05
CA PHE A 206 -2.54 5.72 1.90
C PHE A 206 -2.92 5.73 3.38
N GLU A 207 -3.85 6.59 3.79
CA GLU A 207 -4.32 6.66 5.17
C GLU A 207 -5.13 5.41 5.56
N ALA A 208 -5.99 4.92 4.67
CA ALA A 208 -6.72 3.68 4.87
C ALA A 208 -5.77 2.48 4.98
N HIS A 209 -4.79 2.39 4.08
CA HIS A 209 -3.78 1.34 4.11
C HIS A 209 -2.97 1.39 5.42
N ARG A 210 -2.52 2.56 5.84
CA ARG A 210 -1.81 2.76 7.12
C ARG A 210 -2.65 2.26 8.29
N THR A 211 -3.92 2.66 8.35
CA THR A 211 -4.87 2.25 9.40
C THR A 211 -5.10 0.74 9.41
N GLY A 212 -5.29 0.13 8.23
CA GLY A 212 -5.48 -1.31 8.09
C GLY A 212 -4.23 -2.13 8.43
N VAL A 213 -3.05 -1.72 7.97
CA VAL A 213 -1.76 -2.36 8.31
C VAL A 213 -1.49 -2.29 9.81
N LEU A 214 -1.70 -1.14 10.44
CA LEU A 214 -1.57 -0.98 11.88
C LEU A 214 -2.51 -1.95 12.62
N SER A 215 -3.76 -2.05 12.19
CA SER A 215 -4.77 -2.89 12.81
C SER A 215 -4.51 -4.40 12.63
N THR A 216 -4.01 -4.81 11.46
CA THR A 216 -3.69 -6.22 11.15
C THR A 216 -2.37 -6.69 11.75
N ARG A 217 -1.32 -5.85 11.75
CA ARG A 217 -0.02 -6.16 12.37
C ARG A 217 -0.07 -6.10 13.89
N ALA A 218 -0.91 -5.24 14.45
CA ALA A 218 -1.08 -5.17 15.88
C ALA A 218 -1.80 -6.39 16.48
N LYS A 219 -2.21 -7.38 15.67
CA LYS A 219 -2.92 -8.68 15.90
C LYS A 219 -4.01 -8.77 16.97
N HIS A 220 -4.05 -7.90 17.97
CA HIS A 220 -4.88 -7.95 19.17
C HIS A 220 -5.15 -6.57 19.79
N ALA A 221 -4.54 -5.45 19.32
CA ALA A 221 -4.55 -4.20 20.08
C ALA A 221 -5.66 -3.17 19.81
N ILE A 222 -6.19 -3.10 18.57
CA ILE A 222 -7.05 -1.97 18.16
C ILE A 222 -8.51 -2.40 17.92
N LEU A 223 -8.74 -3.66 17.55
CA LEU A 223 -10.08 -4.16 17.23
C LEU A 223 -10.64 -4.92 18.44
N ASP A 224 -11.37 -4.19 19.27
CA ASP A 224 -11.94 -4.63 20.55
C ASP A 224 -13.27 -5.39 20.41
N SER A 225 -13.86 -5.42 19.21
CA SER A 225 -15.14 -6.08 18.94
C SER A 225 -15.28 -6.52 17.46
N PRO A 226 -16.17 -7.50 17.15
CA PRO A 226 -16.50 -7.87 15.77
C PRO A 226 -17.08 -6.70 14.95
N ASP A 227 -17.77 -5.77 15.62
CA ASP A 227 -18.29 -4.56 14.99
C ASP A 227 -17.13 -3.66 14.54
N SER A 228 -16.08 -3.53 15.35
CA SER A 228 -14.86 -2.78 15.01
C SER A 228 -14.14 -3.39 13.79
N VAL A 229 -14.12 -4.72 13.66
CA VAL A 229 -13.58 -5.41 12.47
C VAL A 229 -14.41 -5.08 11.22
N THR A 230 -15.73 -5.10 11.35
CA THR A 230 -16.66 -4.81 10.25
C THR A 230 -16.55 -3.35 9.82
N ILE A 231 -16.57 -2.41 10.76
CA ILE A 231 -16.41 -0.97 10.51
C ILE A 231 -15.08 -0.68 9.81
N LEU A 232 -13.98 -1.29 10.30
CA LEU A 232 -12.68 -1.12 9.66
C LEU A 232 -12.71 -1.68 8.24
N LYS A 233 -13.21 -2.91 8.04
CA LYS A 233 -13.32 -3.51 6.71
C LYS A 233 -14.11 -2.59 5.76
N ASP A 234 -15.26 -2.09 6.17
CA ASP A 234 -16.11 -1.23 5.34
C ASP A 234 -15.43 0.10 5.00
N TYR A 235 -14.65 0.66 5.95
CA TYR A 235 -13.81 1.82 5.69
C TYR A 235 -12.71 1.53 4.65
N LEU A 236 -12.01 0.39 4.78
CA LEU A 236 -10.96 -0.01 3.84
C LEU A 236 -11.53 -0.29 2.44
N ASP A 237 -12.64 -1.02 2.35
CA ASP A 237 -13.34 -1.30 1.09
C ASP A 237 -13.89 -0.02 0.45
N GLY A 238 -14.38 0.92 1.27
CA GLY A 238 -14.78 2.25 0.82
C GLY A 238 -13.63 3.01 0.16
N ALA A 239 -12.43 2.96 0.73
CA ALA A 239 -11.23 3.58 0.14
C ALA A 239 -10.82 2.91 -1.17
N VAL A 240 -10.84 1.57 -1.26
CA VAL A 240 -10.58 0.82 -2.52
C VAL A 240 -11.58 1.22 -3.60
N SER A 241 -12.86 1.27 -3.26
CA SER A 241 -13.94 1.64 -4.18
C SER A 241 -13.81 3.09 -4.67
N HIS A 242 -13.49 4.01 -3.76
CA HIS A 242 -13.27 5.42 -4.10
C HIS A 242 -12.10 5.61 -5.07
N PHE A 243 -10.97 4.94 -4.80
CA PHE A 243 -9.82 4.97 -5.71
C PHE A 243 -10.13 4.33 -7.05
N SER A 244 -10.77 3.17 -7.07
CA SER A 244 -11.17 2.49 -8.31
C SER A 244 -12.08 3.37 -9.17
N THR A 245 -13.00 4.10 -8.54
CA THR A 245 -13.91 5.03 -9.23
C THR A 245 -13.14 6.16 -9.87
N THR A 246 -12.28 6.80 -9.08
CA THR A 246 -11.43 7.92 -9.49
C THR A 246 -10.51 7.51 -10.64
N LEU A 247 -9.90 6.33 -10.55
CA LEU A 247 -9.02 5.80 -11.58
C LEU A 247 -9.77 5.51 -12.88
N VAL A 248 -10.95 4.88 -12.81
CA VAL A 248 -11.78 4.65 -14.00
C VAL A 248 -12.18 5.97 -14.65
N ASP A 249 -12.57 6.97 -13.87
CA ASP A 249 -12.94 8.29 -14.38
C ASP A 249 -11.77 8.99 -15.09
N LEU A 250 -10.59 8.98 -14.47
CA LEU A 250 -9.40 9.56 -15.08
C LEU A 250 -9.02 8.86 -16.39
N VAL A 251 -8.93 7.52 -16.36
CA VAL A 251 -8.54 6.75 -17.55
C VAL A 251 -9.58 6.90 -18.65
N SER A 252 -10.87 6.93 -18.31
CA SER A 252 -11.95 7.23 -19.27
C SER A 252 -11.77 8.60 -19.91
N THR A 253 -11.42 9.61 -19.12
CA THR A 253 -11.16 10.98 -19.59
C THR A 253 -9.97 11.01 -20.55
N CYS A 254 -8.86 10.34 -20.20
CA CYS A 254 -7.68 10.23 -21.07
C CYS A 254 -8.02 9.56 -22.42
N ILE A 255 -8.76 8.46 -22.39
CA ILE A 255 -9.17 7.73 -23.61
C ILE A 255 -10.16 8.56 -24.43
N GLY A 256 -11.08 9.27 -23.78
CA GLY A 256 -11.98 10.24 -24.42
C GLY A 256 -11.21 11.37 -25.12
N ALA A 257 -10.12 11.85 -24.51
CA ALA A 257 -9.20 12.81 -25.12
C ALA A 257 -8.30 12.21 -26.22
N GLY A 258 -8.37 10.90 -26.46
CA GLY A 258 -7.65 10.20 -27.52
C GLY A 258 -6.28 9.66 -27.13
N GLN A 259 -6.01 9.51 -25.84
CA GLN A 259 -4.81 8.85 -25.32
C GLN A 259 -5.02 7.34 -25.16
N TRP A 260 -3.95 6.57 -25.38
CA TRP A 260 -3.95 5.12 -25.15
C TRP A 260 -3.33 4.82 -23.80
N ILE A 261 -3.83 3.84 -23.05
CA ILE A 261 -3.22 3.46 -21.77
C ILE A 261 -1.76 3.09 -21.97
N GLY A 262 -1.43 2.27 -22.98
CA GLY A 262 -0.03 1.93 -23.24
C GLY A 262 0.86 3.13 -23.59
N SER A 263 0.31 4.25 -24.11
CA SER A 263 1.12 5.46 -24.33
C SER A 263 1.51 6.16 -23.02
N LEU A 264 0.75 5.96 -21.95
CA LEU A 264 1.12 6.42 -20.62
C LEU A 264 2.28 5.58 -20.07
N TYR A 265 2.23 4.26 -20.28
CA TYR A 265 3.15 3.27 -19.68
C TYR A 265 4.47 3.06 -20.42
N ALA A 266 4.44 2.99 -21.75
CA ALA A 266 5.57 2.55 -22.56
C ALA A 266 6.81 3.44 -22.37
N GLN A 267 6.61 4.75 -22.21
CA GLN A 267 7.70 5.71 -22.05
C GLN A 267 8.48 5.56 -20.72
N PHE A 268 7.91 4.88 -19.72
CA PHE A 268 8.52 4.66 -18.39
C PHE A 268 8.81 3.18 -18.09
N SER A 269 8.82 2.34 -19.13
CA SER A 269 9.00 0.91 -19.00
C SER A 269 10.10 0.40 -19.91
N ALA A 270 10.82 -0.62 -19.45
CA ALA A 270 11.66 -1.41 -20.33
C ALA A 270 10.79 -2.46 -21.04
N GLU A 271 10.85 -2.48 -22.36
CA GLU A 271 10.37 -3.61 -23.15
C GLU A 271 11.22 -4.84 -22.80
N ARG A 272 10.58 -5.97 -22.47
CA ARG A 272 11.30 -7.20 -22.15
C ARG A 272 11.23 -8.19 -23.30
N ASP A 273 10.05 -8.75 -23.52
CA ASP A 273 9.83 -9.88 -24.39
C ASP A 273 8.52 -9.71 -25.17
N GLY A 274 8.56 -10.06 -26.44
CA GLY A 274 7.39 -10.19 -27.31
C GLY A 274 7.12 -11.66 -27.62
N SER A 275 5.87 -12.09 -27.52
CA SER A 275 5.45 -13.44 -27.93
C SER A 275 4.38 -13.36 -29.00
N TRP A 276 4.58 -14.10 -30.09
CA TRP A 276 3.58 -14.28 -31.14
C TRP A 276 2.56 -15.35 -30.72
N GLY A 277 1.32 -15.15 -31.12
CA GLY A 277 0.23 -16.09 -30.87
C GLY A 277 -0.98 -15.79 -31.76
N ALA A 278 -2.05 -16.57 -31.57
CA ALA A 278 -3.29 -16.33 -32.28
C ALA A 278 -4.08 -15.20 -31.61
N CYS A 279 -4.57 -14.26 -32.41
CA CYS A 279 -5.51 -13.23 -32.03
C CYS A 279 -6.79 -13.89 -31.50
N ALA A 280 -7.18 -13.56 -30.27
CA ALA A 280 -8.38 -14.10 -29.64
C ALA A 280 -9.70 -13.79 -30.39
N ARG A 281 -9.68 -12.86 -31.36
CA ARG A 281 -10.86 -12.50 -32.17
C ARG A 281 -10.91 -13.24 -33.51
N CYS A 282 -9.84 -13.11 -34.30
CA CYS A 282 -9.84 -13.55 -35.70
C CYS A 282 -8.95 -14.76 -35.95
N SER A 283 -8.29 -15.27 -34.90
CA SER A 283 -7.33 -16.37 -34.93
C SER A 283 -6.12 -16.15 -35.84
N ASP A 284 -5.96 -14.93 -36.38
CA ASP A 284 -4.78 -14.52 -37.13
C ASP A 284 -3.61 -14.23 -36.19
N GLU A 285 -2.44 -13.94 -36.73
CA GLU A 285 -1.26 -13.64 -35.93
C GLU A 285 -1.42 -12.33 -35.13
N ALA A 286 -0.99 -12.37 -33.86
CA ALA A 286 -0.97 -11.26 -32.95
C ALA A 286 0.31 -11.30 -32.11
N ILE A 287 0.89 -10.13 -31.86
CA ILE A 287 2.05 -9.97 -30.98
C ILE A 287 1.58 -9.54 -29.60
N THR A 288 2.11 -10.18 -28.56
CA THR A 288 1.95 -9.72 -27.17
C THR A 288 3.28 -9.22 -26.66
N ILE A 289 3.36 -7.92 -26.40
CA ILE A 289 4.54 -7.22 -25.90
C ILE A 289 4.38 -7.01 -24.40
N ARG A 290 5.40 -7.35 -23.62
CA ARG A 290 5.41 -7.13 -22.16
C ARG A 290 6.38 -6.02 -21.79
N PHE A 291 5.89 -5.13 -20.96
CA PHE A 291 6.62 -3.98 -20.44
C PHE A 291 6.80 -4.13 -18.93
N LYS A 292 8.00 -3.84 -18.44
CA LYS A 292 8.30 -3.78 -17.02
C LYS A 292 8.58 -2.32 -16.62
N PRO A 293 7.76 -1.71 -15.75
CA PRO A 293 8.04 -0.35 -15.28
C PRO A 293 9.35 -0.30 -14.49
N PHE A 294 10.11 0.80 -14.62
CA PHE A 294 11.38 0.95 -13.91
C PHE A 294 11.18 1.16 -12.41
N GLY A 295 11.79 0.28 -11.59
CA GLY A 295 11.94 0.49 -10.15
C GLY A 295 10.63 0.38 -9.35
N LEU A 296 9.61 -0.29 -9.88
CA LEU A 296 8.34 -0.54 -9.18
C LEU A 296 8.12 -2.05 -9.01
N GLY A 297 7.62 -2.45 -7.84
CA GLY A 297 7.19 -3.82 -7.54
C GLY A 297 5.85 -4.20 -8.19
N GLY A 298 5.27 -3.30 -8.99
CA GLY A 298 3.97 -3.47 -9.65
C GLY A 298 3.95 -4.54 -10.74
N GLY A 299 2.73 -4.98 -11.09
CA GLY A 299 2.48 -5.98 -12.12
C GLY A 299 2.98 -5.56 -13.50
N HIS A 300 3.20 -6.56 -14.37
CA HIS A 300 3.60 -6.31 -15.76
C HIS A 300 2.48 -5.61 -16.53
N PHE A 301 2.84 -4.58 -17.30
CA PHE A 301 1.98 -4.08 -18.37
C PHE A 301 2.19 -4.99 -19.59
N SER A 302 1.11 -5.33 -20.28
CA SER A 302 1.25 -6.01 -21.56
C SER A 302 0.23 -5.52 -22.55
N ARG A 303 0.66 -5.51 -23.80
CA ARG A 303 -0.14 -5.13 -24.93
C ARG A 303 -0.19 -6.27 -25.93
N THR A 304 -1.38 -6.70 -26.30
CA THR A 304 -1.58 -7.57 -27.46
C THR A 304 -2.07 -6.74 -28.64
N GLU A 305 -1.42 -6.84 -29.80
CA GLU A 305 -1.79 -6.15 -31.04
C GLU A 305 -2.05 -7.18 -32.16
N CYS A 306 -3.16 -7.03 -32.88
CA CYS A 306 -3.43 -7.82 -34.09
C CYS A 306 -3.56 -6.90 -35.31
N ASP A 307 -2.66 -7.09 -36.27
CA ASP A 307 -2.57 -6.27 -37.48
C ASP A 307 -3.77 -6.44 -38.41
N ARG A 308 -4.37 -7.63 -38.46
CA ARG A 308 -5.50 -7.91 -39.35
C ARG A 308 -6.78 -7.21 -38.92
N CYS A 309 -7.16 -7.37 -37.65
CA CYS A 309 -8.47 -6.92 -37.17
C CYS A 309 -8.42 -5.65 -36.32
N GLY A 310 -7.22 -5.11 -36.05
CA GLY A 310 -7.02 -3.88 -35.29
C GLY A 310 -7.47 -3.97 -33.83
N THR A 311 -7.55 -5.18 -33.29
CA THR A 311 -7.81 -5.43 -31.87
C THR A 311 -6.53 -5.15 -31.09
N THR A 312 -6.62 -4.33 -30.06
CA THR A 312 -5.55 -4.08 -29.11
C THR A 312 -6.04 -4.37 -27.70
N ILE A 313 -5.24 -5.04 -26.89
CA ILE A 313 -5.59 -5.35 -25.49
C ILE A 313 -4.46 -4.80 -24.63
N ASP A 314 -4.74 -3.75 -23.88
CA ASP A 314 -3.82 -3.19 -22.89
C ASP A 314 -4.23 -3.69 -21.51
N LYS A 315 -3.30 -4.28 -20.76
CA LYS A 315 -3.59 -4.81 -19.42
C LYS A 315 -2.44 -4.62 -18.44
N ILE A 316 -2.81 -4.43 -17.18
CA ILE A 316 -1.94 -4.38 -16.01
C ILE A 316 -2.52 -5.35 -14.98
N GLY A 317 -1.73 -6.34 -14.58
CA GLY A 317 -2.22 -7.42 -13.70
C GLY A 317 -2.82 -8.61 -14.48
N ASN A 318 -3.79 -9.31 -13.88
CA ASN A 318 -4.38 -10.51 -14.48
C ASN A 318 -5.53 -10.20 -15.46
N HIS A 319 -6.06 -11.25 -16.09
CA HIS A 319 -7.16 -11.15 -17.06
C HIS A 319 -8.52 -10.96 -16.37
N VAL A 320 -9.19 -9.85 -16.69
CA VAL A 320 -10.52 -9.49 -16.19
C VAL A 320 -11.66 -10.15 -16.99
N VAL A 321 -11.39 -10.61 -18.21
CA VAL A 321 -12.36 -11.34 -19.06
C VAL A 321 -11.72 -12.49 -19.84
N ASP A 322 -12.54 -13.49 -20.17
CA ASP A 322 -12.21 -14.63 -21.05
C ASP A 322 -12.44 -14.36 -22.53
N GLU A 323 -13.51 -13.62 -22.79
CA GLU A 323 -14.03 -13.40 -24.12
C GLU A 323 -13.80 -11.94 -24.51
N LEU A 324 -13.65 -11.70 -25.81
CA LEU A 324 -13.56 -10.35 -26.34
C LEU A 324 -14.94 -9.76 -26.56
N ILE A 325 -15.03 -8.43 -26.49
CA ILE A 325 -16.24 -7.73 -26.92
C ILE A 325 -16.49 -8.00 -28.40
N SER A 326 -17.75 -8.23 -28.76
CA SER A 326 -18.17 -8.33 -30.16
C SER A 326 -19.06 -7.15 -30.51
N VAL A 327 -19.04 -6.77 -31.79
CA VAL A 327 -19.61 -5.49 -32.22
C VAL A 327 -20.38 -5.70 -33.50
N ASN A 328 -21.62 -5.20 -33.51
CA ASN A 328 -22.49 -5.20 -34.68
C ASN A 328 -22.81 -3.74 -35.06
N VAL A 329 -22.69 -3.44 -36.35
CA VAL A 329 -22.97 -2.10 -36.88
C VAL A 329 -24.24 -2.15 -37.70
N THR A 330 -25.31 -1.55 -37.19
CA THR A 330 -26.59 -1.45 -37.89
C THR A 330 -26.73 -0.08 -38.56
N PRO A 331 -27.77 0.13 -39.40
CA PRO A 331 -28.02 1.45 -39.97
C PRO A 331 -28.26 2.55 -38.91
N THR A 332 -28.82 2.21 -37.75
CA THR A 332 -29.25 3.16 -36.72
C THR A 332 -28.33 3.20 -35.50
N GLU A 333 -27.64 2.09 -35.20
CA GLU A 333 -26.93 1.93 -33.92
C GLU A 333 -25.62 1.15 -34.08
N LEU A 334 -24.75 1.34 -33.10
CA LEU A 334 -23.57 0.51 -32.86
C LEU A 334 -23.85 -0.35 -31.61
N GLU A 335 -24.07 -1.64 -31.81
CA GLU A 335 -24.33 -2.59 -30.74
C GLU A 335 -23.03 -3.25 -30.29
N ILE A 336 -22.76 -3.18 -28.98
CA ILE A 336 -21.57 -3.74 -28.35
C ILE A 336 -22.02 -4.84 -27.40
N PHE A 337 -21.67 -6.07 -27.74
CA PHE A 337 -21.93 -7.25 -26.93
C PHE A 337 -20.75 -7.45 -25.99
N LEU A 338 -21.07 -7.38 -24.70
CA LEU A 338 -20.12 -7.42 -23.62
C LEU A 338 -20.18 -8.78 -22.94
N PRO A 339 -19.03 -9.43 -22.72
CA PRO A 339 -18.99 -10.67 -21.98
C PRO A 339 -19.19 -10.41 -20.48
N LYS A 340 -19.51 -11.48 -19.76
CA LYS A 340 -19.52 -11.49 -18.30
C LYS A 340 -18.12 -11.18 -17.76
N ARG A 341 -18.05 -10.34 -16.73
CA ARG A 341 -16.78 -10.00 -16.06
C ARG A 341 -16.37 -11.12 -15.10
N ARG A 342 -15.07 -11.40 -15.01
CA ARG A 342 -14.54 -12.42 -14.08
C ARG A 342 -14.30 -11.89 -12.67
N VAL A 343 -14.10 -10.59 -12.55
CA VAL A 343 -13.76 -9.92 -11.31
C VAL A 343 -14.73 -8.77 -11.06
N ASP A 344 -15.09 -8.62 -9.79
CA ASP A 344 -15.90 -7.51 -9.33
C ASP A 344 -15.07 -6.23 -9.41
N GLY A 345 -15.64 -5.19 -9.99
CA GLY A 345 -14.90 -3.96 -10.23
C GLY A 345 -15.75 -2.91 -10.92
N ILE A 346 -15.15 -1.75 -11.12
CA ILE A 346 -15.79 -0.65 -11.81
C ILE A 346 -15.42 -0.77 -13.29
N ALA A 347 -16.43 -0.88 -14.15
CA ALA A 347 -16.22 -1.08 -15.58
C ALA A 347 -17.11 -0.17 -16.42
N ARG A 348 -16.56 0.28 -17.54
CA ARG A 348 -17.19 1.21 -18.48
C ARG A 348 -16.86 0.85 -19.91
N VAL A 349 -17.77 1.19 -20.81
CA VAL A 349 -17.58 1.16 -22.26
C VAL A 349 -17.61 2.58 -22.78
N LEU A 350 -16.61 2.94 -23.56
CA LEU A 350 -16.51 4.26 -24.16
C LEU A 350 -16.03 4.17 -25.60
N ILE A 351 -16.20 5.27 -26.32
CA ILE A 351 -15.64 5.45 -27.66
C ILE A 351 -14.39 6.31 -27.51
N HIS A 352 -13.25 5.82 -27.98
CA HIS A 352 -12.01 6.58 -27.99
C HIS A 352 -12.16 7.78 -28.93
N ARG A 353 -11.83 8.99 -28.44
CA ARG A 353 -12.17 10.28 -29.09
C ARG A 353 -13.67 10.54 -29.25
N GLY A 354 -14.51 9.80 -28.53
CA GLY A 354 -15.95 10.08 -28.45
C GLY A 354 -16.20 11.16 -27.41
N GLY A 355 -17.11 12.11 -27.70
CA GLY A 355 -17.49 13.19 -26.78
C GLY A 355 -18.31 12.75 -25.56
N LEU A 356 -18.30 11.45 -25.21
CA LEU A 356 -18.94 10.91 -24.01
C LEU A 356 -17.85 10.73 -22.94
N ASP A 357 -17.53 11.82 -22.25
CA ASP A 357 -16.39 11.93 -21.32
C ASP A 357 -16.36 10.86 -20.22
N LYS A 358 -17.51 10.24 -19.91
CA LYS A 358 -17.63 9.25 -18.81
C LYS A 358 -17.95 7.83 -19.25
N GLY A 359 -18.21 7.56 -20.53
CA GLY A 359 -18.63 6.23 -21.00
C GLY A 359 -19.96 5.75 -20.41
N VAL A 360 -20.34 4.51 -20.73
CA VAL A 360 -21.55 3.81 -20.25
C VAL A 360 -21.12 2.66 -19.34
N HIS A 361 -21.86 2.38 -18.28
CA HIS A 361 -21.56 1.29 -17.36
C HIS A 361 -21.55 -0.08 -18.09
N TRP A 362 -20.51 -0.89 -17.86
CA TRP A 362 -20.45 -2.29 -18.31
C TRP A 362 -21.04 -3.19 -17.21
N PRO A 363 -22.21 -3.81 -17.44
CA PRO A 363 -22.87 -4.68 -16.46
C PRO A 363 -22.04 -5.92 -16.14
N GLU A 364 -22.19 -6.42 -14.91
CA GLU A 364 -21.43 -7.57 -14.41
C GLU A 364 -21.66 -8.86 -15.19
N GLU A 365 -22.92 -9.16 -15.43
CA GLU A 365 -23.36 -10.35 -16.18
C GLU A 365 -23.13 -10.20 -17.70
N GLY A 366 -22.50 -9.11 -18.14
CA GLY A 366 -22.42 -8.75 -19.56
C GLY A 366 -23.73 -8.21 -20.10
N GLY A 367 -23.87 -8.20 -21.42
CA GLY A 367 -25.09 -7.74 -22.08
C GLY A 367 -24.80 -6.93 -23.35
N ILE A 368 -25.76 -6.10 -23.75
CA ILE A 368 -25.66 -5.29 -24.96
C ILE A 368 -25.73 -3.82 -24.59
N ILE A 369 -24.76 -3.03 -25.07
CA ILE A 369 -24.82 -1.58 -25.04
C ILE A 369 -24.96 -1.08 -26.46
N ALA A 370 -26.03 -0.31 -26.73
CA ALA A 370 -26.25 0.32 -28.01
C ALA A 370 -25.86 1.81 -27.94
N PHE A 371 -25.04 2.25 -28.89
CA PHE A 371 -24.76 3.67 -29.10
C PHE A 371 -25.56 4.14 -30.33
N PRO A 372 -26.47 5.12 -30.18
CA PRO A 372 -27.11 5.76 -31.31
C PRO A 372 -26.03 6.31 -32.25
N ARG A 373 -26.16 6.00 -33.52
CA ARG A 373 -25.15 6.32 -34.52
C ARG A 373 -24.87 7.83 -34.62
N ASP A 374 -25.89 8.65 -34.42
CA ASP A 374 -25.79 10.12 -34.44
C ASP A 374 -24.92 10.65 -33.29
N HIS A 375 -24.75 9.88 -32.22
CA HIS A 375 -23.91 10.24 -31.07
C HIS A 375 -22.42 9.89 -31.29
N LEU A 376 -22.09 9.14 -32.34
CA LEU A 376 -20.70 8.75 -32.59
C LEU A 376 -19.85 9.94 -33.08
N GLY A 377 -20.45 10.96 -33.70
CA GLY A 377 -19.75 12.17 -34.18
C GLY A 377 -18.68 11.94 -35.27
N ILE A 378 -18.36 10.67 -35.60
CA ILE A 378 -17.34 10.27 -36.57
C ILE A 378 -17.83 9.10 -37.44
N HIS A 379 -17.50 9.15 -38.73
CA HIS A 379 -17.63 8.02 -39.66
C HIS A 379 -16.24 7.47 -40.02
N GLY A 380 -16.14 6.17 -40.33
CA GLY A 380 -14.86 5.52 -40.63
C GLY A 380 -14.34 4.69 -39.47
N ARG A 381 -13.06 4.81 -39.13
CA ARG A 381 -12.40 3.99 -38.11
C ARG A 381 -12.81 4.44 -36.70
N VAL A 382 -13.62 3.64 -36.01
CA VAL A 382 -14.07 3.87 -34.64
C VAL A 382 -13.40 2.86 -33.71
N THR A 383 -12.93 3.31 -32.56
CA THR A 383 -12.34 2.43 -31.53
C THR A 383 -13.21 2.45 -30.29
N ILE A 384 -13.78 1.29 -29.97
CA ILE A 384 -14.49 1.04 -28.72
C ILE A 384 -13.46 0.63 -27.67
N VAL A 385 -13.65 1.09 -26.45
CA VAL A 385 -12.82 0.70 -25.32
C VAL A 385 -13.70 0.19 -24.19
N ALA A 386 -13.52 -1.07 -23.84
CA ALA A 386 -14.11 -1.64 -22.63
C ALA A 386 -13.05 -1.64 -21.53
N LEU A 387 -13.24 -0.78 -20.54
CA LEU A 387 -12.34 -0.48 -19.43
C LEU A 387 -12.87 -1.14 -18.15
N CYS A 388 -11.98 -1.77 -17.36
CA CYS A 388 -12.31 -2.28 -16.04
C CYS A 388 -11.15 -2.07 -15.06
N VAL A 389 -11.49 -1.65 -13.84
CA VAL A 389 -10.60 -1.58 -12.67
C VAL A 389 -11.13 -2.47 -11.57
N SER A 390 -10.27 -3.35 -11.04
CA SER A 390 -10.55 -4.21 -9.90
C SER A 390 -9.28 -4.35 -9.05
N GLY A 391 -9.22 -3.68 -7.89
CA GLY A 391 -8.03 -3.69 -7.04
C GLY A 391 -6.77 -3.18 -7.75
N ALA A 392 -5.77 -4.06 -7.95
CA ALA A 392 -4.53 -3.76 -8.69
C ALA A 392 -4.65 -3.93 -10.22
N GLU A 393 -5.79 -4.40 -10.71
CA GLU A 393 -5.95 -4.80 -12.10
C GLU A 393 -6.63 -3.69 -12.88
N LEU A 394 -5.99 -3.27 -13.97
CA LEU A 394 -6.53 -2.33 -14.95
C LEU A 394 -6.47 -3.01 -16.31
N THR A 395 -7.63 -3.20 -16.94
CA THR A 395 -7.72 -3.76 -18.29
C THR A 395 -8.50 -2.82 -19.19
N ALA A 396 -7.95 -2.54 -20.37
CA ALA A 396 -8.64 -1.87 -21.45
C ALA A 396 -8.59 -2.71 -22.73
N LEU A 397 -9.77 -3.09 -23.19
CA LEU A 397 -9.98 -3.83 -24.42
C LEU A 397 -10.32 -2.84 -25.51
N TYR A 398 -9.38 -2.60 -26.42
CA TYR A 398 -9.57 -1.71 -27.56
C TYR A 398 -10.00 -2.52 -28.77
N HIS A 399 -11.12 -2.12 -29.34
CA HIS A 399 -11.68 -2.75 -30.51
C HIS A 399 -11.91 -1.73 -31.61
N THR A 400 -11.09 -1.82 -32.65
CA THR A 400 -11.25 -0.99 -33.82
C THR A 400 -12.20 -1.66 -34.81
N ILE A 401 -13.22 -0.92 -35.25
CA ILE A 401 -14.10 -1.28 -36.35
C ILE A 401 -14.20 -0.15 -37.37
N PHE A 402 -14.71 -0.49 -38.56
CA PHE A 402 -15.12 0.47 -39.55
C PHE A 402 -16.63 0.68 -39.49
N VAL A 403 -17.06 1.92 -39.28
CA VAL A 403 -18.47 2.33 -39.33
C VAL A 403 -18.73 2.96 -40.71
N PRO A 404 -19.37 2.22 -41.64
CA PRO A 404 -19.54 2.65 -43.02
C PRO A 404 -20.58 3.77 -43.09
N LYS A 405 -20.38 4.81 -43.90
CA LYS A 405 -21.40 5.84 -44.10
C LYS A 405 -22.58 5.25 -44.88
N PHE A 406 -23.74 5.11 -44.24
CA PHE A 406 -24.98 4.78 -44.95
C PHE A 406 -25.52 6.07 -45.57
N LEU A 407 -25.81 6.03 -46.86
CA LEU A 407 -26.48 7.14 -47.53
C LEU A 407 -27.93 7.16 -47.03
N SER A 408 -28.35 8.28 -46.46
CA SER A 408 -29.74 8.56 -46.07
C SER A 408 -30.64 8.67 -47.29
#